data_AF-A0A9E1PCG7-F1
#
_entry.id   AF-A0A9E1PCG7-F1
#
_cell.length_a   1.000
_cell.length_b   1.000
_cell.length_c   1.000
_cell.angle_alpha   90.00
_cell.angle_beta   90.00
_cell.angle_gamma   90.00
#
_symmetry.space_group_name_H-M   'P 1'
#
loop_
_entity.id
_entity.type
_entity.pdbx_description
1 polymer ?
#
loop_
_entity_poly.entity_id
_entity_poly.type
_entity_poly.pdbx_seq_one_letter_code
_entity_poly.pdbx_strand_id
1 'polypeptide(L)'
;MQHAIVLGSSMIITLFSLGFVAPEQGCSELTCFAPLCLTQPAAHEMDESRGRRPDHPGMVPMKRGPRGDREMMEEMPLQMVERVMEIAKELDPELAEQLDKMCHDDPEAFRKTVRRQGRRLASLVHTRESDPDLFEVKLNELKLDAEINQVTRSIRELGVDEEVSQAQMATLRGLVRAKIALNIRVQTLSINRLEQHIEALRKRIADTSERFDEVVEEQLDKLLGDPDTKKVKTTP
;
A
#
# COMPACT_ATOMS: atom_id res chain seq x y z
N MET A 1 57.90 -8.61 12.76
CA MET A 1 57.64 -7.61 11.70
C MET A 1 56.21 -7.81 11.23
N GLN A 2 55.30 -7.02 11.78
CA GLN A 2 53.88 -7.05 11.48
C GLN A 2 53.59 -5.89 10.54
N HIS A 3 52.97 -6.14 9.39
CA HIS A 3 52.08 -5.17 8.74
C HIS A 3 51.02 -5.96 7.95
N ALA A 4 49.85 -6.08 8.57
CA ALA A 4 48.61 -6.41 7.89
C ALA A 4 48.11 -5.13 7.22
N ILE A 5 47.95 -5.15 5.90
CA ILE A 5 47.28 -4.08 5.15
C ILE A 5 45.85 -4.55 4.93
N VAL A 6 44.95 -4.08 5.79
CA VAL A 6 43.50 -4.16 5.58
C VAL A 6 43.14 -3.02 4.63
N LEU A 7 42.99 -3.35 3.34
CA LEU A 7 42.38 -2.46 2.35
C LEU A 7 40.86 -2.46 2.61
N GLY A 8 40.44 -1.60 3.53
CA GLY A 8 39.03 -1.22 3.68
C GLY A 8 38.63 -0.38 2.49
N SER A 9 37.97 -1.00 1.50
CA SER A 9 37.26 -0.29 0.44
C SER A 9 36.09 0.48 1.07
N SER A 10 36.36 1.74 1.40
CA SER A 10 35.37 2.74 1.75
C SER A 10 34.47 2.96 0.53
N MET A 11 33.27 2.37 0.57
CA MET A 11 32.19 2.71 -0.37
C MET A 11 31.71 4.11 -0.01
N ILE A 12 32.13 5.09 -0.79
CA ILE A 12 31.52 6.42 -0.83
C ILE A 12 30.25 6.26 -1.67
N ILE A 13 29.11 6.03 -1.01
CA ILE A 13 27.79 6.09 -1.62
C ILE A 13 27.37 7.56 -1.58
N THR A 14 27.71 8.31 -2.64
CA THR A 14 27.21 9.66 -2.83
C THR A 14 25.91 9.65 -3.61
N LEU A 15 24.86 10.11 -2.92
CA LEU A 15 23.88 11.13 -3.32
C LEU A 15 22.70 10.73 -4.23
N PHE A 16 21.50 10.87 -3.63
CA PHE A 16 20.20 11.17 -4.23
C PHE A 16 19.63 10.10 -5.19
N SER A 17 18.58 9.38 -4.77
CA SER A 17 17.19 9.88 -4.90
C SER A 17 16.15 8.75 -4.82
N LEU A 18 15.24 8.79 -3.85
CA LEU A 18 13.98 8.06 -3.95
C LEU A 18 13.03 8.87 -4.82
N GLY A 19 12.97 8.59 -6.14
CA GLY A 19 11.89 9.03 -7.05
C GLY A 19 11.30 10.45 -6.91
N PHE A 20 12.06 11.46 -6.49
CA PHE A 20 11.61 12.85 -6.43
C PHE A 20 11.83 13.53 -7.79
N VAL A 21 10.89 13.35 -8.71
CA VAL A 21 10.75 14.19 -9.90
C VAL A 21 9.32 14.70 -9.96
N ALA A 22 9.16 16.02 -9.97
CA ALA A 22 7.90 16.67 -10.36
C ALA A 22 7.67 16.41 -11.85
N PRO A 23 6.42 16.12 -12.31
CA PRO A 23 6.19 15.85 -13.71
C PRO A 23 6.24 17.17 -14.49
N GLU A 24 7.39 17.47 -15.08
CA GLU A 24 7.45 18.26 -16.31
C GLU A 24 7.11 17.33 -17.48
N GLN A 25 6.28 17.82 -18.38
CA GLN A 25 5.62 17.07 -19.44
C GLN A 25 6.61 16.35 -20.36
N GLY A 26 6.43 15.04 -20.54
CA GLY A 26 7.15 14.25 -21.52
C GLY A 26 6.55 12.86 -21.64
N CYS A 27 5.63 12.68 -22.59
CA CYS A 27 5.14 11.37 -23.00
C CYS A 27 6.31 10.53 -23.52
N SER A 28 6.55 9.38 -22.90
CA SER A 28 7.18 8.24 -23.56
C SER A 28 6.67 6.96 -22.92
N GLU A 29 6.04 6.15 -23.76
CA GLU A 29 5.48 4.84 -23.47
C GLU A 29 6.56 3.94 -22.84
N LEU A 30 6.38 3.51 -21.60
CA LEU A 30 6.80 2.19 -21.14
C LEU A 30 6.10 1.85 -19.82
N THR A 31 5.20 0.88 -19.90
CA THR A 31 4.75 -0.02 -18.82
C THR A 31 4.54 0.60 -17.43
N CYS A 32 3.36 1.21 -17.24
CA CYS A 32 2.78 1.42 -15.91
C CYS A 32 2.46 0.07 -15.26
N PHE A 33 3.39 -0.49 -14.47
CA PHE A 33 3.03 -1.48 -13.45
C PHE A 33 2.39 -0.71 -12.29
N ALA A 34 1.06 -0.65 -12.31
CA ALA A 34 0.27 -0.06 -11.25
C ALA A 34 0.54 -0.81 -9.93
N PRO A 35 0.72 -0.11 -8.78
CA PRO A 35 0.56 -0.77 -7.49
C PRO A 35 -0.92 -1.15 -7.39
N LEU A 36 -1.18 -2.46 -7.24
CA LEU A 36 -2.51 -2.99 -6.97
C LEU A 36 -3.00 -2.39 -5.65
N CYS A 37 -3.79 -1.32 -5.76
CA CYS A 37 -4.77 -0.97 -4.74
C CYS A 37 -5.67 -2.19 -4.59
N LEU A 38 -5.71 -2.76 -3.38
CA LEU A 38 -6.70 -3.75 -2.97
C LEU A 38 -8.07 -3.08 -2.93
N THR A 39 -8.69 -2.88 -4.09
CA THR A 39 -10.13 -2.69 -4.19
C THR A 39 -10.77 -4.07 -4.33
N GLN A 40 -11.70 -4.36 -3.42
CA GLN A 40 -12.60 -5.51 -3.48
C GLN A 40 -13.14 -5.74 -4.89
N PRO A 41 -13.18 -6.99 -5.40
CA PRO A 41 -14.01 -7.28 -6.55
C PRO A 41 -15.47 -7.35 -6.08
N ALA A 42 -16.26 -6.34 -6.47
CA ALA A 42 -17.70 -6.53 -6.57
C ALA A 42 -17.97 -7.52 -7.70
N ALA A 43 -18.64 -8.63 -7.36
CA ALA A 43 -19.13 -9.58 -8.34
C ALA A 43 -20.23 -8.92 -9.18
N HIS A 44 -20.03 -8.87 -10.50
CA HIS A 44 -21.13 -8.90 -11.46
C HIS A 44 -20.63 -9.41 -12.81
N GLU A 45 -20.95 -10.69 -13.04
CA GLU A 45 -21.30 -11.39 -14.27
C GLU A 45 -20.89 -10.78 -15.62
N MET A 46 -20.19 -11.61 -16.40
CA MET A 46 -20.10 -11.47 -17.85
C MET A 46 -21.47 -11.74 -18.46
N ASP A 47 -22.01 -10.80 -19.22
CA ASP A 47 -22.98 -11.08 -20.27
C ASP A 47 -22.45 -10.62 -21.62
N GLU A 48 -22.46 -11.56 -22.55
CA GLU A 48 -21.93 -11.53 -23.88
C GLU A 48 -23.08 -11.22 -24.83
N SER A 49 -23.27 -9.94 -25.16
CA SER A 49 -24.17 -9.54 -26.25
C SER A 49 -23.68 -8.26 -26.94
N ARG A 50 -23.07 -8.48 -28.11
CA ARG A 50 -22.79 -7.45 -29.12
C ARG A 50 -24.12 -6.90 -29.66
N GLY A 51 -24.67 -5.90 -28.99
CA GLY A 51 -25.82 -5.09 -29.44
C GLY A 51 -25.39 -3.66 -29.72
N ARG A 52 -25.85 -3.12 -30.86
CA ARG A 52 -25.58 -1.76 -31.36
C ARG A 52 -25.83 -0.70 -30.28
N ARG A 53 -24.88 0.22 -30.09
CA ARG A 53 -25.07 1.45 -29.30
C ARG A 53 -26.16 2.31 -29.97
N PRO A 54 -27.25 2.67 -29.27
CA PRO A 54 -28.11 3.75 -29.70
C PRO A 54 -27.40 5.08 -29.44
N ASP A 55 -27.44 5.99 -30.42
CA ASP A 55 -27.01 7.37 -30.26
C ASP A 55 -27.77 8.02 -29.10
N HIS A 56 -27.06 8.42 -28.05
CA HIS A 56 -27.63 9.21 -26.96
C HIS A 56 -27.60 10.70 -27.34
N PRO A 57 -28.76 11.37 -27.45
CA PRO A 57 -28.82 12.81 -27.61
C PRO A 57 -28.56 13.50 -26.26
N GLY A 58 -27.61 14.43 -26.23
CA GLY A 58 -27.54 15.49 -25.21
C GLY A 58 -26.78 15.17 -23.94
N MET A 59 -25.43 15.15 -24.00
CA MET A 59 -24.62 15.45 -22.81
C MET A 59 -24.75 16.94 -22.50
N VAL A 60 -25.62 17.25 -21.55
CA VAL A 60 -25.61 18.53 -20.83
C VAL A 60 -24.31 18.55 -20.00
N PRO A 61 -23.49 19.62 -20.01
CA PRO A 61 -22.32 19.68 -19.16
C PRO A 61 -22.79 19.67 -17.70
N MET A 62 -22.59 18.55 -17.01
CA MET A 62 -22.71 18.49 -15.56
C MET A 62 -21.78 19.57 -15.00
N LYS A 63 -22.37 20.62 -14.42
CA LYS A 63 -21.67 21.50 -13.50
C LYS A 63 -21.01 20.58 -12.47
N ARG A 64 -19.66 20.52 -12.51
CA ARG A 64 -18.87 20.01 -11.39
C ARG A 64 -19.44 20.68 -10.14
N GLY A 65 -20.12 19.91 -9.30
CA GLY A 65 -20.50 20.38 -7.98
C GLY A 65 -19.25 20.91 -7.26
N PRO A 66 -19.43 21.76 -6.23
CA PRO A 66 -18.30 22.21 -5.42
C PRO A 66 -17.50 20.98 -5.04
N ARG A 67 -16.21 20.95 -5.40
CA ARG A 67 -15.29 19.96 -4.86
C ARG A 67 -15.42 20.11 -3.36
N GLY A 68 -16.13 19.15 -2.75
CA GLY A 68 -16.30 19.06 -1.31
C GLY A 68 -14.97 19.36 -0.69
N ASP A 69 -15.03 20.26 0.28
CA ASP A 69 -13.92 20.84 0.98
C ASP A 69 -12.79 19.82 1.09
N ARG A 70 -11.66 20.18 0.46
CA ARG A 70 -10.39 19.52 0.68
C ARG A 70 -10.17 19.63 2.17
N GLU A 71 -10.56 18.56 2.87
CA GLU A 71 -10.70 18.52 4.32
C GLU A 71 -9.54 19.28 4.95
N MET A 72 -9.95 20.18 5.85
CA MET A 72 -9.13 21.06 6.64
C MET A 72 -7.81 20.38 6.99
N MET A 73 -6.77 21.18 6.88
CA MET A 73 -5.39 20.95 7.24
C MET A 73 -5.31 20.47 8.70
N GLU A 74 -5.71 19.22 8.96
CA GLU A 74 -5.55 18.60 10.27
C GLU A 74 -4.05 18.38 10.45
N GLU A 75 -3.49 19.06 11.44
CA GLU A 75 -2.08 18.93 11.76
C GLU A 75 -1.78 17.46 12.04
N MET A 76 -0.72 16.95 11.39
CA MET A 76 -0.29 15.59 11.64
C MET A 76 0.10 15.46 13.11
N PRO A 77 -0.50 14.54 13.89
CA PRO A 77 -0.14 14.37 15.29
C PRO A 77 1.35 14.05 15.42
N LEU A 78 2.04 14.64 16.41
CA LEU A 78 3.47 14.44 16.63
C LEU A 78 3.85 12.95 16.74
N GLN A 79 2.99 12.14 17.35
CA GLN A 79 3.17 10.68 17.45
C GLN A 79 3.21 9.99 16.07
N MET A 80 2.48 10.49 15.08
CA MET A 80 2.53 9.96 13.71
C MET A 80 3.85 10.33 13.03
N VAL A 81 4.37 11.54 13.28
CA VAL A 81 5.66 11.98 12.75
C VAL A 81 6.78 11.07 13.28
N GLU A 82 6.83 10.82 14.59
CA GLU A 82 7.82 9.92 15.21
C GLU A 82 7.79 8.52 14.60
N ARG A 83 6.59 7.92 14.48
CA ARG A 83 6.42 6.58 13.89
C ARG A 83 6.81 6.53 12.42
N VAL A 84 6.52 7.58 11.64
CA VAL A 84 6.96 7.68 10.25
C VAL A 84 8.49 7.74 10.17
N MET A 85 9.14 8.48 11.08
CA MET A 85 10.60 8.58 11.15
C MET A 85 11.26 7.26 11.54
N GLU A 86 10.67 6.49 12.45
CA GLU A 86 11.15 5.14 12.79
C GLU A 86 11.12 4.20 11.58
N ILE A 87 9.99 4.17 10.86
CA ILE A 87 9.87 3.36 9.64
C ILE A 87 10.83 3.83 8.57
N ALA A 88 11.02 5.15 8.42
CA ALA A 88 11.99 5.69 7.49
C ALA A 88 13.41 5.19 7.82
N LYS A 89 13.81 5.19 9.11
CA LYS A 89 15.12 4.67 9.56
C LYS A 89 15.31 3.18 9.27
N GLU A 90 14.26 2.39 9.46
CA GLU A 90 14.29 0.95 9.17
C GLU A 90 14.34 0.65 7.68
N LEU A 91 13.75 1.51 6.86
CA LEU A 91 13.69 1.38 5.41
C LEU A 91 15.00 1.84 4.75
N ASP A 92 15.43 3.06 5.06
CA ASP A 92 16.60 3.72 4.52
C ASP A 92 17.05 4.85 5.49
N PRO A 93 18.16 4.68 6.22
CA PRO A 93 18.69 5.68 7.13
C PRO A 93 18.93 7.05 6.48
N GLU A 94 19.32 7.09 5.21
CA GLU A 94 19.57 8.35 4.49
C GLU A 94 18.26 9.08 4.18
N LEU A 95 17.21 8.34 3.81
CA LEU A 95 15.86 8.89 3.70
C LEU A 95 15.39 9.47 5.03
N ALA A 96 15.66 8.78 6.15
CA ALA A 96 15.31 9.29 7.46
C ALA A 96 16.01 10.61 7.78
N GLU A 97 17.31 10.73 7.49
CA GLU A 97 18.01 12.01 7.67
C GLU A 97 17.45 13.13 6.79
N GLN A 98 17.05 12.83 5.55
CA GLN A 98 16.43 13.82 4.66
C GLN A 98 15.07 14.27 5.17
N LEU A 99 14.25 13.33 5.64
CA LEU A 99 12.96 13.61 6.24
C LEU A 99 13.11 14.40 7.54
N ASP A 100 14.15 14.13 8.33
CA ASP A 100 14.46 14.83 9.57
C ASP A 100 14.84 16.29 9.28
N LYS A 101 15.77 16.51 8.34
CA LYS A 101 16.14 17.85 7.87
C LYS A 101 14.93 18.62 7.34
N MET A 102 14.11 17.98 6.50
CA MET A 102 12.89 18.60 5.96
C MET A 102 11.89 18.93 7.07
N CYS A 103 11.77 18.10 8.10
CA CYS A 103 10.89 18.36 9.24
C CYS A 103 11.33 19.60 10.05
N HIS A 104 12.63 19.89 10.10
CA HIS A 104 13.17 21.07 10.80
C HIS A 104 13.16 22.33 9.92
N ASP A 105 13.57 22.21 8.65
CA ASP A 105 13.77 23.33 7.74
C ASP A 105 12.47 23.82 7.09
N ASP A 106 11.58 22.90 6.71
CA ASP A 106 10.29 23.19 6.08
C ASP A 106 9.21 22.16 6.49
N PRO A 107 8.57 22.37 7.65
CA PRO A 107 7.52 21.47 8.16
C PRO A 107 6.33 21.30 7.20
N GLU A 108 6.03 22.30 6.37
CA GLU A 108 4.94 22.19 5.40
C GLU A 108 5.34 21.30 4.21
N ALA A 109 6.56 21.44 3.69
CA ALA A 109 7.08 20.53 2.67
C ALA A 109 7.18 19.09 3.21
N PHE A 110 7.60 18.90 4.46
CA PHE A 110 7.58 17.60 5.11
C PHE A 110 6.16 17.03 5.15
N ARG A 111 5.17 17.78 5.66
CA ARG A 111 3.76 17.34 5.71
C ARG A 111 3.24 16.98 4.31
N LYS A 112 3.58 17.76 3.29
CA LYS A 112 3.18 17.51 1.89
C LYS A 112 3.85 16.26 1.31
N THR A 113 5.13 16.05 1.63
CA THR A 113 5.92 14.87 1.26
C THR A 113 5.36 13.62 1.91
N VAL A 114 5.14 13.63 3.23
CA VAL A 114 4.51 12.52 3.97
C VAL A 114 3.06 12.31 3.51
N ARG A 115 2.31 13.34 3.11
CA ARG A 115 0.96 13.11 2.55
C ARG A 115 1.00 12.43 1.18
N ARG A 116 1.98 12.75 0.35
CA ARG A 116 2.11 12.20 -1.02
C ARG A 116 2.76 10.82 -1.04
N GLN A 117 3.84 10.65 -0.28
CA GLN A 117 4.67 9.44 -0.25
C GLN A 117 4.44 8.65 1.03
N GLY A 118 4.28 9.36 2.15
CA GLY A 118 3.95 8.76 3.43
C GLY A 118 2.53 8.23 3.51
N ARG A 119 1.68 8.27 2.48
CA ARG A 119 0.54 7.32 2.41
C ARG A 119 1.04 5.88 2.46
N ARG A 120 2.18 5.56 1.81
CA ARG A 120 2.80 4.23 1.90
C ARG A 120 3.45 4.01 3.27
N LEU A 121 4.16 5.00 3.82
CA LEU A 121 4.80 4.90 5.15
C LEU A 121 3.78 4.86 6.30
N ALA A 122 2.74 5.68 6.27
CA ALA A 122 1.64 5.67 7.25
C ALA A 122 0.82 4.37 7.15
N SER A 123 0.62 3.84 5.93
CA SER A 123 0.03 2.51 5.76
C SER A 123 0.90 1.44 6.42
N LEU A 124 2.23 1.56 6.36
CA LEU A 124 3.13 0.65 7.08
C LEU A 124 3.02 0.80 8.60
N VAL A 125 2.85 2.01 9.16
CA VAL A 125 2.61 2.20 10.60
C VAL A 125 1.42 1.37 11.06
N HIS A 126 0.29 1.48 10.36
CA HIS A 126 -0.90 0.72 10.72
C HIS A 126 -0.76 -0.78 10.48
N THR A 127 -0.05 -1.16 9.41
CA THR A 127 0.22 -2.57 9.09
C THR A 127 1.12 -3.21 10.16
N ARG A 128 2.08 -2.47 10.72
CA ARG A 128 2.94 -2.95 11.80
C ARG A 128 2.14 -3.40 13.02
N GLU A 129 1.09 -2.68 13.36
CA GLU A 129 0.22 -2.98 14.51
C GLU A 129 -0.79 -4.10 14.22
N SER A 130 -1.38 -4.10 13.02
CA SER A 130 -2.47 -5.01 12.67
C SER A 130 -2.02 -6.33 12.06
N ASP A 131 -0.88 -6.35 11.35
CA ASP A 131 -0.38 -7.50 10.59
C ASP A 131 1.16 -7.44 10.43
N PRO A 132 1.91 -7.85 11.47
CA PRO A 132 3.38 -7.78 11.48
C PRO A 132 4.04 -8.56 10.34
N ASP A 133 3.46 -9.69 9.93
CA ASP A 133 3.99 -10.49 8.82
C ASP A 133 3.87 -9.73 7.50
N LEU A 134 2.74 -9.06 7.26
CA LEU A 134 2.55 -8.23 6.07
C LEU A 134 3.46 -6.98 6.11
N PHE A 135 3.70 -6.43 7.29
CA PHE A 135 4.61 -5.30 7.47
C PHE A 135 6.02 -5.65 7.01
N GLU A 136 6.59 -6.77 7.47
CA GLU A 136 7.94 -7.20 7.08
C GLU A 136 8.06 -7.39 5.56
N VAL A 137 7.04 -7.99 4.95
CA VAL A 137 7.03 -8.22 3.50
C VAL A 137 6.95 -6.90 2.73
N LYS A 138 6.12 -5.96 3.18
CA LYS A 138 5.98 -4.64 2.55
C LYS A 138 7.21 -3.75 2.75
N LEU A 139 7.87 -3.85 3.90
CA LEU A 139 9.13 -3.17 4.16
C LEU A 139 10.22 -3.64 3.19
N ASN A 140 10.37 -4.97 3.03
CA ASN A 140 11.32 -5.55 2.09
C ASN A 140 11.01 -5.20 0.63
N GLU A 141 9.72 -5.07 0.26
CA GLU A 141 9.31 -4.63 -1.08
C GLU A 141 9.82 -3.22 -1.37
N LEU A 142 9.67 -2.30 -0.40
CA LEU A 142 10.12 -0.92 -0.57
C LEU A 142 11.65 -0.79 -0.58
N LYS A 143 12.36 -1.60 0.20
CA LYS A 143 13.83 -1.67 0.16
C LYS A 143 14.32 -2.09 -1.23
N LEU A 144 13.75 -3.17 -1.77
CA LEU A 144 14.08 -3.63 -3.13
C LEU A 144 13.73 -2.57 -4.18
N ASP A 145 12.61 -1.86 -4.04
CA ASP A 145 12.25 -0.76 -4.93
C ASP A 145 13.28 0.38 -4.89
N ALA A 146 13.77 0.74 -3.70
CA ALA A 146 14.80 1.76 -3.53
C ALA A 146 16.11 1.36 -4.23
N GLU A 147 16.58 0.14 -3.99
CA GLU A 147 17.80 -0.40 -4.61
C GLU A 147 17.68 -0.51 -6.14
N ILE A 148 16.55 -1.00 -6.65
CA ILE A 148 16.30 -1.09 -8.09
C ILE A 148 16.36 0.30 -8.72
N ASN A 149 15.74 1.30 -8.10
CA ASN A 149 15.75 2.67 -8.61
C ASN A 149 17.17 3.26 -8.62
N GLN A 150 17.94 3.03 -7.55
CA GLN A 150 19.32 3.48 -7.45
C GLN A 150 20.18 2.88 -8.57
N VAL A 151 20.18 1.55 -8.73
CA VAL A 151 20.96 0.87 -9.77
C VAL A 151 20.48 1.27 -11.17
N THR A 152 19.18 1.45 -11.38
CA THR A 152 18.66 1.91 -12.67
C THR A 152 19.15 3.31 -13.01
N ARG A 153 19.29 4.21 -12.02
CA ARG A 153 19.87 5.54 -12.26
C ARG A 153 21.36 5.49 -12.52
N SER A 154 22.11 4.72 -11.74
CA SER A 154 23.56 4.61 -11.97
C SER A 154 23.86 4.12 -13.40
N ILE A 155 23.08 3.16 -13.89
CA ILE A 155 23.19 2.67 -15.29
C ILE A 155 22.90 3.79 -16.30
N ARG A 156 21.91 4.65 -16.04
CA ARG A 156 21.56 5.78 -16.93
C ARG A 156 22.62 6.88 -16.93
N GLU A 157 23.25 7.13 -15.78
CA GLU A 157 24.22 8.21 -15.59
C GLU A 157 25.62 7.85 -16.10
N LEU A 158 26.05 6.60 -15.95
CA LEU A 158 27.39 6.16 -16.33
C LEU A 158 27.61 6.02 -17.84
N GLY A 159 26.54 5.97 -18.64
CA GLY A 159 26.65 5.75 -20.08
C GLY A 159 27.30 4.39 -20.42
N VAL A 160 27.56 4.14 -21.71
CA VAL A 160 27.98 2.83 -22.26
C VAL A 160 29.46 2.55 -21.99
N ASP A 161 29.88 2.48 -20.72
CA ASP A 161 31.09 1.73 -20.37
C ASP A 161 30.71 0.26 -20.23
N GLU A 162 31.10 -0.56 -21.21
CA GLU A 162 30.54 -1.90 -21.47
C GLU A 162 30.68 -2.84 -20.27
N GLU A 163 31.83 -2.81 -19.57
CA GLU A 163 32.11 -3.72 -18.44
C GLU A 163 31.39 -3.29 -17.16
N VAL A 164 31.39 -1.99 -16.83
CA VAL A 164 30.66 -1.43 -15.67
C VAL A 164 29.15 -1.59 -15.87
N SER A 165 28.68 -1.39 -17.10
CA SER A 165 27.29 -1.60 -17.48
C SER A 165 26.87 -3.07 -17.32
N GLN A 166 27.71 -4.04 -17.70
CA GLN A 166 27.39 -5.46 -17.52
C GLN A 166 27.26 -5.88 -16.05
N ALA A 167 28.16 -5.42 -15.18
CA ALA A 167 28.08 -5.71 -13.74
C ALA A 167 26.81 -5.12 -13.11
N GLN A 168 26.48 -3.86 -13.41
CA GLN A 168 25.27 -3.21 -12.89
C GLN A 168 23.99 -3.85 -13.45
N MET A 169 24.00 -4.26 -14.72
CA MET A 169 22.88 -5.00 -15.31
C MET A 169 22.69 -6.38 -14.67
N ALA A 170 23.77 -7.07 -14.27
CA ALA A 170 23.68 -8.32 -13.51
C ALA A 170 23.05 -8.08 -12.12
N THR A 171 23.48 -7.03 -11.41
CA THR A 171 22.89 -6.61 -10.13
C THR A 171 21.41 -6.28 -10.28
N LEU A 172 21.03 -5.48 -11.28
CA LEU A 172 19.64 -5.11 -11.54
C LEU A 172 18.77 -6.36 -11.81
N ARG A 173 19.27 -7.31 -12.60
CA ARG A 173 18.57 -8.60 -12.82
C ARG A 173 18.40 -9.38 -11.52
N GLY A 174 19.40 -9.39 -10.64
CA GLY A 174 19.32 -10.00 -9.31
C GLY A 174 18.21 -9.37 -8.46
N LEU A 175 18.19 -8.04 -8.38
CA LEU A 175 17.18 -7.29 -7.62
C LEU A 175 15.76 -7.49 -8.17
N VAL A 176 15.59 -7.45 -9.49
CA VAL A 176 14.29 -7.70 -10.13
C VAL A 176 13.80 -9.13 -9.86
N ARG A 177 14.70 -10.13 -9.89
CA ARG A 177 14.35 -11.51 -9.50
C ARG A 177 13.91 -11.60 -8.05
N ALA A 178 14.64 -10.95 -7.13
CA ALA A 178 14.28 -10.90 -5.72
C ALA A 178 12.90 -10.25 -5.52
N LYS A 179 12.61 -9.15 -6.23
CA LYS A 179 11.30 -8.49 -6.19
C LYS A 179 10.17 -9.38 -6.69
N ILE A 180 10.37 -10.10 -7.80
CA ILE A 180 9.38 -11.05 -8.32
C ILE A 180 9.14 -12.18 -7.31
N ALA A 181 10.20 -12.75 -6.73
CA ALA A 181 10.08 -13.80 -5.72
C ALA A 181 9.32 -13.31 -4.46
N LEU A 182 9.58 -12.07 -4.02
CA LEU A 182 8.86 -11.45 -2.92
C LEU A 182 7.38 -11.26 -3.24
N ASN A 183 7.04 -10.78 -4.44
CA ASN A 183 5.66 -10.62 -4.89
C ASN A 183 4.90 -11.95 -4.94
N ILE A 184 5.55 -13.02 -5.41
CA ILE A 184 4.98 -14.36 -5.37
C ILE A 184 4.68 -14.76 -3.91
N ARG A 185 5.63 -14.54 -2.99
CA ARG A 185 5.43 -14.82 -1.56
C ARG A 185 4.26 -14.03 -0.96
N VAL A 186 4.12 -12.75 -1.28
CA VAL A 186 2.96 -11.92 -0.86
C VAL A 186 1.66 -12.56 -1.33
N GLN A 187 1.59 -12.92 -2.61
CA GLN A 187 0.39 -13.52 -3.21
C GLN A 187 0.06 -14.86 -2.55
N THR A 188 1.05 -15.70 -2.31
CA THR A 188 0.87 -16.97 -1.59
C THR A 188 0.32 -16.75 -0.18
N LEU A 189 0.85 -15.79 0.58
CA LEU A 189 0.31 -15.47 1.92
C LEU A 189 -1.13 -14.99 1.85
N SER A 190 -1.46 -14.15 0.87
CA SER A 190 -2.83 -13.66 0.66
C SER A 190 -3.79 -14.80 0.30
N ILE A 191 -3.37 -15.73 -0.56
CA ILE A 191 -4.17 -16.91 -0.93
C ILE A 191 -4.46 -17.74 0.33
N ASN A 192 -3.43 -18.06 1.13
CA ASN A 192 -3.61 -18.84 2.35
C ASN A 192 -4.60 -18.19 3.34
N ARG A 193 -4.55 -16.86 3.49
CA ARG A 193 -5.50 -16.11 4.34
C ARG A 193 -6.93 -16.18 3.81
N LEU A 194 -7.10 -16.04 2.50
CA LEU A 194 -8.42 -16.16 1.86
C LEU A 194 -8.99 -17.57 2.00
N GLU A 195 -8.16 -18.60 1.84
CA GLU A 195 -8.56 -19.99 2.04
C GLU A 195 -9.03 -20.24 3.47
N GLN A 196 -8.31 -19.75 4.48
CA GLN A 196 -8.73 -19.83 5.88
C GLN A 196 -10.06 -19.12 6.14
N HIS A 197 -10.26 -17.93 5.54
CA HIS A 197 -11.51 -17.20 5.68
C HIS A 197 -12.70 -17.91 5.01
N ILE A 198 -12.49 -18.47 3.82
CA ILE A 198 -13.50 -19.29 3.13
C ILE A 198 -13.88 -20.50 3.99
N GLU A 199 -12.90 -21.18 4.59
CA GLU A 199 -13.16 -22.33 5.44
C GLU A 199 -13.92 -21.94 6.72
N ALA A 200 -13.58 -20.82 7.35
CA ALA A 200 -14.32 -20.29 8.49
C ALA A 200 -15.78 -19.95 8.14
N LEU A 201 -16.02 -19.33 6.97
CA LEU A 201 -17.37 -19.03 6.48
C LEU A 201 -18.17 -20.31 6.20
N ARG A 202 -17.55 -21.31 5.57
CA ARG A 202 -18.17 -22.62 5.33
C ARG A 202 -18.59 -23.27 6.63
N LYS A 203 -17.71 -23.28 7.64
CA LYS A 203 -18.02 -23.81 8.98
C LYS A 203 -19.18 -23.06 9.63
N ARG A 204 -19.21 -21.74 9.53
CA ARG A 204 -20.31 -20.92 10.07
C ARG A 204 -21.64 -21.23 9.39
N ILE A 205 -21.63 -21.42 8.06
CA ILE A 205 -22.83 -21.81 7.31
C ILE A 205 -23.30 -23.19 7.76
N ALA A 206 -22.39 -24.16 7.85
CA ALA A 206 -22.73 -25.51 8.31
C ALA A 206 -23.36 -25.50 9.71
N ASP A 207 -22.74 -24.81 10.67
CA ASP A 207 -23.27 -24.64 12.03
C ASP A 207 -24.65 -23.96 12.04
N THR A 208 -24.83 -22.91 11.23
CA THR A 208 -26.12 -22.22 11.10
C THR A 208 -27.19 -23.11 10.45
N SER A 209 -26.81 -23.95 9.48
CA SER A 209 -27.70 -24.91 8.83
C SER A 209 -28.09 -26.05 9.75
N GLU A 210 -27.18 -26.54 10.61
CA GLU A 210 -27.49 -27.53 11.64
C GLU A 210 -28.47 -26.96 12.68
N ARG A 211 -28.32 -25.67 13.01
CA ARG A 211 -29.17 -24.95 13.96
C ARG A 211 -30.32 -24.19 13.29
N PHE A 212 -30.69 -24.56 12.06
CA PHE A 212 -31.60 -23.78 11.24
C PHE A 212 -32.94 -23.50 11.95
N ASP A 213 -33.58 -24.55 12.48
CA ASP A 213 -34.87 -24.42 13.16
C ASP A 213 -34.77 -23.55 14.43
N GLU A 214 -33.70 -23.70 15.22
CA GLU A 214 -33.44 -22.86 16.39
C GLU A 214 -33.29 -21.37 16.00
N VAL A 215 -32.55 -21.10 14.93
CA VAL A 215 -32.36 -19.74 14.42
C VAL A 215 -33.67 -19.17 13.89
N VAL A 216 -34.52 -19.99 13.27
CA VAL A 216 -35.86 -19.58 12.82
C VAL A 216 -36.75 -19.20 14.01
N GLU A 217 -36.82 -20.03 15.04
CA GLU A 217 -37.59 -19.74 16.27
C GLU A 217 -37.07 -18.48 16.97
N GLU A 218 -35.75 -18.30 17.10
CA GLU A 218 -35.17 -17.05 17.65
C GLU A 218 -35.57 -15.81 16.85
N GLN A 219 -35.66 -15.91 15.52
CA GLN A 219 -36.07 -14.79 14.67
C GLN A 219 -37.58 -14.55 14.76
N LEU A 220 -38.39 -15.61 14.85
CA LEU A 220 -39.83 -15.50 15.09
C LEU A 220 -40.11 -14.82 16.42
N ASP A 221 -39.44 -15.23 17.50
CA ASP A 221 -39.56 -14.60 18.82
C ASP A 221 -39.15 -13.12 18.81
N LYS A 222 -38.12 -12.74 18.04
CA LYS A 222 -37.72 -11.33 17.88
C LYS A 222 -38.75 -10.50 17.13
N LEU A 223 -39.42 -11.08 16.13
CA LEU A 223 -40.42 -10.39 15.32
C LEU A 223 -41.79 -10.32 16.01
N LEU A 224 -42.15 -11.34 16.79
CA LEU A 224 -43.39 -11.43 17.55
C LEU A 224 -43.26 -10.81 18.96
N GLY A 225 -42.03 -10.63 19.44
CA GLY A 225 -41.69 -9.98 20.69
C GLY A 225 -42.02 -8.48 20.66
N ASP A 226 -43.23 -8.16 21.07
CA ASP A 226 -43.78 -6.81 21.13
C ASP A 226 -42.96 -5.87 22.05
N PRO A 227 -42.38 -4.76 21.56
CA PRO A 227 -41.70 -3.77 22.40
C PRO A 227 -42.63 -3.06 23.39
N ASP A 228 -43.95 -3.13 23.22
CA ASP A 228 -44.92 -2.42 24.06
C ASP A 228 -45.27 -3.12 25.39
N THR A 229 -44.84 -4.36 25.62
CA THR A 229 -45.13 -5.08 26.88
C THR A 229 -44.30 -4.62 28.08
N LYS A 230 -43.24 -3.80 27.89
CA LYS A 230 -42.43 -3.25 28.99
C LYS A 230 -42.93 -1.92 29.57
N LYS A 231 -43.99 -1.31 29.05
CA LYS A 231 -44.53 -0.03 29.58
C LYS A 231 -45.72 -0.15 30.53
N VAL A 232 -46.23 -1.34 30.81
CA VAL A 232 -47.40 -1.52 31.71
C VAL A 232 -46.99 -2.24 32.99
N LYS A 233 -46.20 -1.57 33.86
CA LYS A 233 -46.11 -1.87 35.31
C LYS A 233 -45.30 -0.82 36.08
N THR A 234 -45.79 0.42 36.13
CA THR A 234 -45.49 1.35 37.23
C THR A 234 -46.71 2.22 37.50
N THR A 235 -47.58 1.74 38.38
CA THR A 235 -48.29 2.53 39.42
C THR A 235 -49.04 1.53 40.31
N PRO A 236 -49.15 1.79 41.62
CA PRO A 236 -49.87 2.95 42.15
C PRO A 236 -48.98 4.10 42.62
#